data_AF-A0A932B7W2-F1
#
_entry.id   AF-A0A932B7W2-F1
#
_cell.length_a   1.000
_cell.length_b   1.000
_cell.length_c   1.000
_cell.angle_alpha   90.00
_cell.angle_beta   90.00
_cell.angle_gamma   90.00
#
_symmetry.space_group_name_H-M   'P 1'
#
loop_
_entity.id
_entity.type
_entity.pdbx_description
1 polymer ?
#
loop_
_entity_poly.entity_id
_entity_poly.type
_entity_poly.pdbx_seq_one_letter_code
_entity_poly.pdbx_strand_id
1 'polypeptide(L)'
;MTPLRLAVLLLAIAAAAIWQVTVIPESLMQMTVGPVLAPAVVVGGLAVLALLYGVSAWRGRQVDVSHAPDQEPLPGSGRRLASLLGGGAVFMALVGPLGFVLPATFCGMGVARAFDAPLGWRSALVCGAIATVFWLVFAQLLGIGLGPALRWPF
;
A
#
# COMPACT_ATOMS: atom_id res chain seq x y z
N MET A 1 23.12 0.35 2.05
CA MET A 1 22.56 1.32 3.04
C MET A 1 22.78 0.75 4.42
N THR A 2 22.92 1.56 5.48
CA THR A 2 22.99 0.98 6.83
C THR A 2 21.59 0.79 7.40
N PRO A 3 21.35 -0.21 8.26
CA PRO A 3 20.03 -0.47 8.85
C PRO A 3 19.46 0.72 9.63
N LEU A 4 20.32 1.49 10.29
CA LEU A 4 19.94 2.74 10.93
C LEU A 4 19.44 3.80 9.92
N ARG A 5 20.11 3.96 8.78
CA ARG A 5 19.66 4.89 7.72
C ARG A 5 18.32 4.47 7.14
N LEU A 6 18.11 3.16 6.95
CA LEU A 6 16.82 2.62 6.52
C LEU A 6 15.73 2.91 7.55
N ALA A 7 16.01 2.69 8.85
CA ALA A 7 15.07 2.99 9.91
C ALA A 7 14.67 4.47 9.94
N VAL A 8 15.64 5.39 9.81
CA VAL A 8 15.37 6.83 9.73
C VAL A 8 14.50 7.17 8.53
N LEU A 9 14.76 6.55 7.37
CA LEU A 9 13.94 6.75 6.17
C LEU A 9 12.49 6.25 6.40
N LEU A 10 12.33 5.06 6.98
CA LEU A 10 11.01 4.50 7.29
C LEU A 10 10.24 5.39 8.29
N LEU A 11 10.91 5.89 9.32
CA LEU A 11 10.34 6.83 10.28
C LEU A 11 9.94 8.16 9.64
N ALA A 12 10.75 8.68 8.72
CA ALA A 12 10.41 9.90 7.97
C ALA A 12 9.16 9.71 7.10
N ILE A 13 9.06 8.56 6.40
CA ILE A 13 7.87 8.21 5.62
C ILE A 13 6.65 8.04 6.53
N ALA A 14 6.81 7.37 7.68
CA ALA A 14 5.73 7.20 8.65
C ALA A 14 5.26 8.55 9.21
N ALA A 15 6.18 9.47 9.54
CA ALA A 15 5.83 10.81 9.99
C ALA A 15 5.05 11.60 8.93
N ALA A 16 5.47 11.53 7.66
CA ALA A 16 4.74 12.13 6.55
C ALA A 16 3.33 11.51 6.41
N ALA A 17 3.20 10.20 6.55
CA ALA A 17 1.91 9.51 6.49
C ALA A 17 1.00 9.88 7.68
N ILE A 18 1.56 10.02 8.89
CA ILE A 18 0.83 10.50 10.08
C ILE A 18 0.28 11.89 9.81
N TRP A 19 1.10 12.79 9.26
CA TRP A 19 0.66 14.13 8.89
C TRP A 19 -0.45 14.09 7.84
N GLN A 20 -0.36 13.21 6.83
CA GLN A 20 -1.42 13.02 5.84
C GLN A 20 -2.74 12.59 6.48
N VAL A 21 -2.71 11.71 7.50
CA VAL A 21 -3.91 11.32 8.25
C VAL A 21 -4.56 12.51 8.96
N THR A 22 -3.76 13.44 9.52
CA THR A 22 -4.30 14.63 10.22
C THR A 22 -4.96 15.66 9.32
N VAL A 23 -4.69 15.63 8.01
CA VAL A 23 -5.27 16.57 7.04
C VAL A 23 -6.43 15.97 6.25
N ILE A 24 -6.83 14.73 6.52
CA ILE A 24 -8.00 14.10 5.88
C ILE A 24 -9.25 14.89 6.29
N PRO A 25 -10.01 15.44 5.33
CA PRO A 25 -11.22 16.17 5.64
C PRO A 25 -12.30 15.24 6.19
N GLU A 26 -13.08 15.73 7.15
CA GLU A 26 -14.25 15.02 7.63
C GLU A 26 -15.32 14.98 6.53
N SER A 27 -15.95 13.81 6.38
CA SER A 27 -17.05 13.62 5.45
C SER A 27 -18.36 14.01 6.13
N LEU A 28 -19.18 14.83 5.46
CA LEU A 28 -20.55 15.13 5.88
C LEU A 28 -21.53 13.97 5.61
N MET A 29 -21.07 12.92 4.93
CA MET A 29 -21.86 11.72 4.65
C MET A 29 -21.84 10.80 5.88
N GLN A 30 -22.99 10.27 6.29
CA GLN A 30 -23.05 9.25 7.35
C GLN A 30 -22.28 8.01 6.90
N MET A 31 -21.21 7.68 7.62
CA MET A 31 -20.36 6.52 7.40
C MET A 31 -20.27 5.73 8.71
N THR A 32 -20.39 4.39 8.64
CA THR A 32 -20.25 3.52 9.82
C THR A 32 -18.85 3.61 10.41
N VAL A 33 -17.84 3.78 9.54
CA VAL A 33 -16.45 4.03 9.90
C VAL A 33 -16.01 5.33 9.25
N GLY A 34 -15.55 6.29 10.06
CA GLY A 34 -15.07 7.58 9.55
C GLY A 34 -13.89 7.44 8.58
N PRO A 35 -13.67 8.41 7.68
CA PRO A 35 -12.65 8.34 6.61
C PRO A 35 -11.21 8.24 7.14
N VAL A 36 -11.00 8.57 8.41
CA VAL A 36 -9.69 8.62 9.07
C VAL A 36 -9.28 7.27 9.68
N LEU A 37 -10.22 6.44 10.14
CA LEU A 37 -9.89 5.30 11.01
C LEU A 37 -8.99 4.28 10.32
N ALA A 38 -9.37 3.81 9.13
CA ALA A 38 -8.60 2.78 8.42
C ALA A 38 -7.18 3.27 8.05
N PRO A 39 -7.00 4.46 7.45
CA PRO A 39 -5.66 5.04 7.27
C PRO A 39 -4.88 5.18 8.57
N ALA A 40 -5.49 5.67 9.65
CA ALA A 40 -4.83 5.87 10.94
C ALA A 40 -4.31 4.57 11.55
N VAL A 41 -5.09 3.48 11.48
CA VAL A 41 -4.68 2.16 11.98
C VAL A 41 -3.50 1.61 11.18
N VAL A 42 -3.55 1.70 9.85
CA VAL A 42 -2.46 1.21 8.99
C VAL A 42 -1.18 2.02 9.22
N VAL A 43 -1.28 3.35 9.22
CA VAL A 43 -0.14 4.24 9.44
C VAL A 43 0.43 4.07 10.85
N GLY A 44 -0.42 3.96 11.87
CA GLY A 44 -0.02 3.70 13.25
C GLY A 44 0.74 2.38 13.39
N GLY A 45 0.22 1.29 12.79
CA GLY A 45 0.90 0.01 12.77
C GLY A 45 2.28 0.07 12.10
N LEU A 46 2.36 0.71 10.92
CA LEU A 46 3.63 0.90 10.21
C LEU A 46 4.61 1.77 11.00
N ALA A 47 4.14 2.82 11.68
CA ALA A 47 4.97 3.67 12.52
C ALA A 47 5.55 2.91 13.71
N VAL A 48 4.74 2.08 14.37
CA VAL A 48 5.21 1.19 15.46
C VAL A 48 6.26 0.22 14.95
N LEU A 49 6.03 -0.44 13.82
CA LEU A 49 7.01 -1.36 13.22
C LEU A 49 8.31 -0.65 12.85
N ALA A 50 8.24 0.55 12.26
CA ALA A 50 9.41 1.35 11.93
C ALA A 50 10.21 1.76 13.18
N LEU A 51 9.51 2.13 14.26
CA LEU A 51 10.14 2.47 15.54
C LEU A 51 10.83 1.26 16.17
N LEU A 52 10.14 0.12 16.23
CA LEU A 52 10.70 -1.13 16.76
C LEU A 52 11.93 -1.56 15.95
N TYR A 53 11.85 -1.47 14.63
CA TYR A 53 12.98 -1.73 13.75
C TYR A 53 14.15 -0.78 14.03
N GLY A 54 13.89 0.52 14.18
CA GLY A 54 14.91 1.52 14.51
C GLY A 54 15.58 1.26 15.86
N VAL A 55 14.81 0.91 16.89
CA VAL A 55 15.35 0.50 18.21
C VAL A 55 16.21 -0.77 18.08
N SER A 56 15.78 -1.74 17.27
CA SER A 56 16.54 -2.97 17.04
C SER A 56 17.86 -2.70 16.29
N ALA A 57 17.81 -1.88 15.24
CA ALA A 57 18.97 -1.47 14.46
C ALA A 57 19.98 -0.67 15.30
N TRP A 58 19.49 0.25 16.15
CA TRP A 58 20.34 1.02 17.07
C TRP A 58 21.04 0.13 18.11
N ARG A 59 20.39 -0.96 18.53
CA ARG A 59 20.96 -1.98 19.43
C ARG A 59 21.80 -3.05 18.70
N GLY A 60 22.02 -2.92 17.40
CA GLY A 60 22.75 -3.91 16.60
C GLY A 60 22.05 -5.27 16.44
N ARG A 61 20.76 -5.37 16.77
CA ARG A 61 19.96 -6.60 16.65
C ARG A 61 19.06 -6.55 15.42
N GLN A 62 19.62 -6.23 14.28
CA GLN A 62 18.85 -6.14 13.04
C GLN A 62 18.39 -7.53 12.59
N VAL A 63 17.10 -7.65 12.27
CA VAL A 63 16.51 -8.85 11.63
C VAL A 63 16.77 -8.84 10.12
N ASP A 64 17.31 -7.73 9.60
CA ASP A 64 17.59 -7.55 8.18
C ASP A 64 18.70 -8.49 7.73
N VAL A 65 18.31 -9.46 6.92
CA VAL A 65 19.19 -10.48 6.34
C VAL A 65 19.88 -9.99 5.06
N SER A 66 19.55 -8.81 4.55
CA SER A 66 20.18 -8.24 3.33
C SER A 66 21.69 -7.97 3.46
N HIS A 67 22.22 -8.02 4.68
CA HIS A 67 23.65 -7.93 4.98
C HIS A 67 24.31 -9.29 5.29
N ALA A 68 23.56 -10.39 5.21
CA ALA A 68 24.10 -11.73 5.42
C ALA A 68 25.06 -12.09 4.27
N PRO A 69 26.23 -12.71 4.57
CA PRO A 69 27.28 -12.93 3.58
C PRO A 69 26.88 -13.91 2.46
N ASP A 70 25.85 -14.71 2.67
CA ASP A 70 25.29 -15.69 1.75
C ASP A 70 24.07 -15.17 0.96
N GLN A 71 23.67 -13.91 1.17
CA GLN A 71 22.51 -13.33 0.51
C GLN A 71 22.90 -12.27 -0.50
N GLU A 72 22.58 -12.56 -1.76
CA GLU A 72 22.65 -11.58 -2.83
C GLU A 72 21.28 -10.94 -3.08
N PRO A 73 21.21 -9.63 -3.38
CA PRO A 73 19.98 -8.98 -3.80
C PRO A 73 19.39 -9.66 -5.04
N LEU A 74 18.07 -9.86 -5.06
CA LEU A 74 17.42 -10.36 -6.26
C LEU A 74 17.67 -9.39 -7.44
N PRO A 75 17.90 -9.92 -8.65
CA PRO A 75 18.11 -9.09 -9.82
C PRO A 75 16.88 -8.24 -10.12
N GLY A 76 17.12 -7.05 -10.69
CA GLY A 76 16.06 -6.16 -11.17
C GLY A 76 15.33 -5.37 -10.07
N SER A 77 15.97 -5.09 -8.94
CA SER A 77 15.40 -4.29 -7.84
C SER A 77 14.71 -3.00 -8.31
N GLY A 78 15.34 -2.25 -9.22
CA GLY A 78 14.77 -1.03 -9.80
C GLY A 78 13.47 -1.28 -10.59
N ARG A 79 13.40 -2.36 -11.38
CA ARG A 79 12.19 -2.74 -12.14
C ARG A 79 11.06 -3.17 -11.21
N ARG A 80 11.39 -3.89 -10.13
CA ARG A 80 10.42 -4.30 -9.11
C ARG A 80 9.83 -3.09 -8.40
N LEU A 81 10.69 -2.16 -7.96
CA LEU A 81 10.27 -0.91 -7.34
C LEU A 81 9.43 -0.07 -8.30
N ALA A 82 9.84 0.05 -9.57
CA ALA A 82 9.07 0.76 -10.59
C ALA A 82 7.70 0.12 -10.84
N SER A 83 7.60 -1.21 -10.79
CA SER A 83 6.31 -1.92 -10.89
C SER A 83 5.40 -1.63 -9.71
N LEU A 84 5.94 -1.63 -8.49
CA LEU A 84 5.21 -1.34 -7.26
C LEU A 84 4.67 0.11 -7.27
N LEU A 85 5.56 1.07 -7.50
CA LEU A 85 5.23 2.50 -7.53
C LEU A 85 4.32 2.83 -8.72
N GLY A 86 4.61 2.25 -9.89
CA GLY A 86 3.81 2.42 -11.10
C GLY A 86 2.38 1.91 -10.93
N GLY A 87 2.18 0.76 -10.29
CA GLY A 87 0.84 0.25 -9.96
C GLY A 87 0.04 1.21 -9.09
N GLY A 88 0.67 1.79 -8.06
CA GLY A 88 0.06 2.81 -7.22
C GLY A 88 -0.26 4.11 -7.97
N ALA A 89 0.64 4.57 -8.85
CA ALA A 89 0.41 5.74 -9.68
C ALA A 89 -0.77 5.54 -10.66
N VAL A 90 -0.85 4.37 -11.29
CA VAL A 90 -1.98 3.98 -12.16
C VAL A 90 -3.28 3.96 -11.37
N PHE A 91 -3.28 3.45 -10.13
CA PHE A 91 -4.45 3.51 -9.26
C PHE A 91 -4.93 4.96 -9.04
N MET A 92 -4.03 5.83 -8.59
CA MET A 92 -4.37 7.23 -8.29
C MET A 92 -4.90 7.98 -9.52
N ALA A 93 -4.33 7.71 -10.70
CA ALA A 93 -4.77 8.33 -11.95
C ALA A 93 -6.14 7.82 -12.42
N LEU A 94 -6.46 6.53 -12.19
CA LEU A 94 -7.64 5.90 -12.78
C LEU A 94 -8.83 5.73 -11.82
N VAL A 95 -8.64 5.83 -10.50
CA VAL A 95 -9.73 5.63 -9.51
C VAL A 95 -10.87 6.64 -9.66
N GLY A 96 -10.55 7.89 -9.97
CA GLY A 96 -11.52 8.94 -10.27
C GLY A 96 -12.40 8.61 -11.48
N PRO A 97 -11.82 8.36 -12.68
CA PRO A 97 -12.58 8.11 -13.90
C PRO A 97 -13.18 6.71 -14.02
N LEU A 98 -12.54 5.65 -13.49
CA LEU A 98 -12.95 4.26 -13.71
C LEU A 98 -13.61 3.59 -12.49
N GLY A 99 -13.68 4.26 -11.35
CA GLY A 99 -14.13 3.65 -10.09
C GLY A 99 -13.03 2.82 -9.42
N PHE A 100 -13.36 2.08 -8.37
CA PHE A 100 -12.36 1.45 -7.50
C PHE A 100 -11.74 0.16 -8.08
N VAL A 101 -12.55 -0.76 -8.61
CA VAL A 101 -12.15 -2.17 -8.81
C VAL A 101 -11.10 -2.32 -9.90
N LEU A 102 -11.29 -1.71 -11.07
CA LEU A 102 -10.33 -1.82 -12.18
C LEU A 102 -8.96 -1.22 -11.84
N PRO A 103 -8.86 0.03 -11.34
CA PRO A 103 -7.59 0.61 -10.91
C PRO A 103 -6.93 -0.18 -9.78
N ALA A 104 -7.71 -0.67 -8.80
CA ALA A 104 -7.17 -1.49 -7.70
C ALA A 104 -6.62 -2.82 -8.21
N THR A 105 -7.24 -3.39 -9.25
CA THR A 105 -6.73 -4.60 -9.92
C THR A 105 -5.36 -4.33 -10.55
N PHE A 106 -5.22 -3.23 -11.31
CA PHE A 106 -3.92 -2.85 -11.91
C PHE A 106 -2.86 -2.57 -10.85
N CYS A 107 -3.25 -1.92 -9.74
CA CYS A 107 -2.38 -1.71 -8.59
C CYS A 107 -1.88 -3.05 -8.03
N GLY A 108 -2.79 -3.97 -7.73
CA GLY A 108 -2.48 -5.30 -7.23
C GLY A 108 -1.59 -6.10 -8.19
N MET A 109 -1.79 -5.98 -9.50
CA MET A 109 -0.93 -6.60 -10.51
C MET A 109 0.48 -5.98 -10.50
N GLY A 110 0.59 -4.66 -10.33
CA GLY A 110 1.87 -3.96 -10.17
C GLY A 110 2.65 -4.45 -8.94
N VAL A 111 1.96 -4.66 -7.82
CA VAL A 111 2.51 -5.31 -6.61
C VAL A 111 2.92 -6.75 -6.91
N ALA A 112 2.04 -7.56 -7.50
CA ALA A 112 2.31 -8.97 -7.79
C ALA A 112 3.57 -9.13 -8.66
N ARG A 113 3.75 -8.28 -9.68
CA ARG A 113 4.95 -8.27 -10.52
C ARG A 113 6.21 -7.84 -9.78
N ALA A 114 6.12 -6.96 -8.77
CA ALA A 114 7.28 -6.60 -7.94
C ALA A 114 7.82 -7.82 -7.17
N PHE A 115 6.94 -8.77 -6.86
CA PHE A 115 7.24 -10.05 -6.22
C PHE A 115 7.31 -11.23 -7.22
N ASP A 116 7.70 -10.96 -8.48
CA ASP A 116 7.90 -11.95 -9.56
C ASP A 116 6.68 -12.79 -9.97
N ALA A 117 5.47 -12.43 -9.54
CA ALA A 117 4.29 -13.10 -10.06
C ALA A 117 4.16 -12.82 -11.57
N PRO A 118 3.92 -13.85 -12.41
CA PRO A 118 3.72 -13.66 -13.83
C PRO A 118 2.47 -12.80 -14.06
N LEU A 119 2.58 -11.78 -14.91
CA LEU A 119 1.41 -11.02 -15.33
C LEU A 119 0.65 -11.80 -16.38
N GLY A 120 -0.63 -12.02 -16.13
CA GLY A 120 -1.53 -12.72 -17.03
C GLY A 120 -2.96 -12.70 -16.50
N TRP A 121 -3.84 -13.44 -17.17
CA TRP A 121 -5.26 -13.49 -16.83
C TRP A 121 -5.51 -13.99 -15.40
N ARG A 122 -4.71 -14.95 -14.91
CA ARG A 122 -4.81 -15.46 -13.53
C ARG A 122 -4.56 -14.36 -12.51
N SER A 123 -3.50 -13.58 -12.69
CA SER A 123 -3.15 -12.47 -11.81
C SER A 123 -4.20 -11.37 -11.87
N ALA A 124 -4.74 -11.08 -13.06
CA ALA A 124 -5.85 -10.14 -13.20
C ALA A 124 -7.12 -10.62 -12.45
N LEU A 125 -7.47 -11.91 -12.55
CA LEU A 125 -8.62 -12.47 -11.82
C LEU A 125 -8.41 -12.46 -10.31
N VAL A 126 -7.24 -12.86 -9.83
CA VAL A 126 -6.94 -12.89 -8.38
C VAL A 126 -6.94 -11.47 -7.82
N CYS A 127 -6.21 -10.54 -8.45
CA CYS A 127 -6.19 -9.14 -8.03
C CYS A 127 -7.57 -8.49 -8.15
N GLY A 128 -8.33 -8.81 -9.19
CA GLY A 128 -9.69 -8.31 -9.38
C GLY A 128 -10.68 -8.86 -8.36
N ALA A 129 -10.58 -10.13 -8.01
CA ALA A 129 -11.37 -10.73 -6.95
C ALA A 129 -11.06 -10.09 -5.60
N ILE A 130 -9.77 -9.94 -5.26
CA ILE A 130 -9.33 -9.26 -4.02
C ILE A 130 -9.86 -7.81 -3.99
N ALA A 131 -9.69 -7.06 -5.09
CA ALA A 131 -10.18 -5.69 -5.18
C ALA A 131 -11.70 -5.59 -5.04
N THR A 132 -12.44 -6.53 -5.63
CA THR A 132 -13.91 -6.59 -5.53
C THR A 132 -14.35 -6.91 -4.10
N VAL A 133 -13.73 -7.91 -3.45
CA VAL A 133 -14.01 -8.25 -2.04
C VAL A 133 -13.69 -7.06 -1.14
N PHE A 134 -12.56 -6.40 -1.35
CA PHE A 134 -12.18 -5.22 -0.59
C PHE A 134 -13.22 -4.10 -0.77
N TRP A 135 -13.64 -3.82 -2.00
CA TRP A 135 -14.68 -2.83 -2.26
C TRP A 135 -16.00 -3.20 -1.58
N LEU A 136 -16.44 -4.46 -1.65
CA LEU A 136 -17.67 -4.92 -0.98
C LEU A 136 -17.59 -4.72 0.54
N VAL A 137 -16.51 -5.17 1.17
CA VAL A 137 -16.34 -5.03 2.63
C VAL A 137 -16.28 -3.56 3.03
N PHE A 138 -15.45 -2.76 2.37
CA PHE A 138 -15.24 -1.39 2.81
C PHE A 138 -16.38 -0.47 2.37
N ALA A 139 -16.81 -0.51 1.11
CA ALA A 139 -17.84 0.39 0.60
C ALA A 139 -19.26 -0.02 0.97
N GLN A 140 -19.61 -1.31 0.87
CA GLN A 140 -20.99 -1.76 1.13
C GLN A 140 -21.21 -2.12 2.59
N LEU A 141 -20.29 -2.89 3.21
CA LEU A 141 -20.49 -3.37 4.57
C LEU A 141 -20.10 -2.33 5.64
N LEU A 142 -18.99 -1.61 5.43
CA LEU A 142 -18.49 -0.60 6.38
C LEU A 142 -18.87 0.84 6.01
N GLY A 143 -19.52 1.06 4.85
CA GLY A 143 -19.95 2.39 4.40
C GLY A 143 -18.80 3.37 4.12
N ILE A 144 -17.59 2.86 3.84
CA ILE A 144 -16.40 3.67 3.54
C ILE A 144 -16.48 4.18 2.10
N GLY A 145 -16.35 5.50 1.90
CA GLY A 145 -16.50 6.17 0.61
C GLY A 145 -15.36 5.90 -0.37
N LEU A 146 -15.30 4.68 -0.92
CA LEU A 146 -14.33 4.29 -1.96
C LEU A 146 -14.76 4.71 -3.38
N GLY A 147 -15.94 5.33 -3.51
CA GLY A 147 -16.60 5.55 -4.78
C GLY A 147 -17.25 4.27 -5.34
N PRO A 148 -17.85 4.33 -6.53
CA PRO A 148 -18.48 3.16 -7.14
C PRO A 148 -17.45 2.11 -7.58
N ALA A 149 -17.89 0.85 -7.64
CA ALA A 149 -17.04 -0.28 -8.02
C ALA A 149 -16.44 -0.09 -9.42
N LEU A 150 -17.28 0.27 -10.38
CA LEU A 150 -16.90 0.72 -11.71
C LEU A 150 -17.61 2.04 -12.02
N ARG A 151 -16.91 2.92 -12.72
CA ARG A 151 -17.49 4.04 -13.44
C ARG A 151 -17.35 3.77 -14.93
N TRP A 152 -18.46 3.82 -15.63
CA TRP A 152 -18.44 3.81 -17.08
C TRP A 152 -18.35 5.26 -17.56
N PRO A 153 -17.57 5.57 -18.61
CA PRO A 153 -17.44 6.96 -19.10
C PRO A 153 -18.67 7.47 -19.89
N PHE A 154 -19.88 6.99 -19.58
CA PHE A 154 -21.13 7.47 -20.18
C PHE A 154 -22.19 7.71 -19.11
#